data_AF-A0A2V9PIP1-F1
#
_entry.id   AF-A0A2V9PIP1-F1
#
_cell.length_a   1.000
_cell.length_b   1.000
_cell.length_c   1.000
_cell.angle_alpha   90.00
_cell.angle_beta   90.00
_cell.angle_gamma   90.00
#
_symmetry.space_group_name_H-M   'P 1'
#
loop_
_entity.id
_entity.type
_entity.pdbx_description
1 polymer ?
#
loop_
_entity_poly.entity_id
_entity_poly.type
_entity_poly.pdbx_seq_one_letter_code
_entity_poly.pdbx_strand_id
1 'polypeptide(L)'
;FCVYEMKIDGEICSLDKRGRPQFKNLMFRRGNPPCFFAFDLLTCDGKDLRTERLMDRKQELRRLLARSPATSPLKYTEYIDGCGMALFQRVCELDLEGIVAKQKSAPYVAEREQSTWFKILNRGYSQKDGREELFERERHSEPVAGWHSCVLACVELEG
;
A
#
# COMPACT_ATOMS: atom_id res chain seq x y z
N PHE A 1 4.86 20.23 20.50
CA PHE A 1 4.33 19.33 19.45
C PHE A 1 5.48 18.48 18.95
N CYS A 2 5.37 17.15 18.96
CA CYS A 2 6.38 16.30 18.28
C CYS A 2 6.04 16.27 16.79
N VAL A 3 6.96 16.72 15.96
CA VAL A 3 6.87 16.59 14.49
C VAL A 3 7.76 15.42 14.11
N TYR A 4 7.25 14.51 13.29
CA TYR A 4 7.99 13.37 12.75
C TYR A 4 8.11 13.52 11.23
N GLU A 5 9.29 13.23 10.69
CA GLU A 5 9.47 13.06 9.25
C GLU A 5 9.50 11.57 8.93
N MET A 6 8.58 11.09 8.09
CA MET A 6 8.44 9.67 7.80
C MET A 6 8.21 9.41 6.31
N LYS A 7 8.79 8.31 5.81
CA LYS A 7 8.40 7.71 4.53
C LYS A 7 7.73 6.38 4.83
N ILE A 8 6.50 6.23 4.35
CA ILE A 8 5.65 5.06 4.59
C ILE A 8 5.18 4.49 3.26
N ASP A 9 4.95 3.19 3.24
CA ASP A 9 4.34 2.48 2.12
C ASP A 9 2.93 2.01 2.50
N GLY A 10 2.01 2.04 1.55
CA GLY A 10 0.59 1.90 1.81
C GLY A 10 -0.29 1.90 0.57
N GLU A 11 -1.59 1.71 0.80
CA GLU A 11 -2.62 1.69 -0.24
C GLU A 11 -3.59 2.84 -0.06
N ILE A 12 -3.93 3.56 -1.13
CA ILE A 12 -5.04 4.53 -1.09
C ILE A 12 -6.35 3.81 -1.40
N CYS A 13 -7.35 3.97 -0.54
CA CYS A 13 -8.66 3.34 -0.70
C CYS A 13 -9.79 4.36 -0.55
N SER A 14 -10.79 4.29 -1.43
CA SER A 14 -12.12 4.84 -1.13
C SER A 14 -13.00 3.71 -0.59
N LEU A 15 -13.68 3.92 0.54
CA LEU A 15 -14.46 2.88 1.22
C LEU A 15 -15.96 3.12 1.06
N ASP A 16 -16.75 2.05 0.95
CA ASP A 16 -18.21 2.14 1.09
C ASP A 16 -18.64 2.24 2.57
N LYS A 17 -19.95 2.33 2.81
CA LYS A 17 -20.54 2.38 4.17
C LYS A 17 -20.27 1.13 5.03
N ARG A 18 -19.80 0.03 4.43
CA ARG A 18 -19.44 -1.21 5.10
C ARG A 18 -17.92 -1.35 5.28
N GLY A 19 -17.15 -0.32 4.93
CA GLY A 19 -15.69 -0.30 5.01
C GLY A 19 -14.99 -1.07 3.90
N ARG A 20 -15.68 -1.40 2.79
CA ARG A 20 -15.08 -2.17 1.68
C ARG A 20 -14.45 -1.24 0.64
N PRO A 21 -13.23 -1.53 0.15
CA PRO A 21 -12.61 -0.77 -0.92
C PRO A 21 -13.44 -0.77 -2.21
N GLN A 22 -13.60 0.42 -2.78
CA GLN A 22 -14.35 0.70 -4.01
C GLN A 22 -13.39 1.30 -5.04
N PHE A 23 -12.81 0.45 -5.89
CA PHE A 23 -11.77 0.83 -6.84
C PHE A 23 -12.25 1.89 -7.84
N LYS A 24 -13.40 1.67 -8.48
CA LYS A 24 -13.95 2.62 -9.46
C LYS A 24 -14.28 3.97 -8.83
N ASN A 25 -14.75 3.98 -7.59
CA ASN A 25 -15.04 5.21 -6.87
C ASN A 25 -13.76 6.02 -6.64
N LEU A 26 -12.66 5.35 -6.25
CA LEU A 26 -11.36 5.99 -6.12
C LEU A 26 -10.90 6.60 -7.46
N MET A 27 -10.89 5.80 -8.54
CA MET A 27 -10.41 6.25 -9.86
C MET A 27 -11.19 7.46 -10.39
N PHE A 28 -12.52 7.45 -10.26
CA PHE A 28 -13.36 8.52 -10.77
C PHE A 28 -13.64 9.63 -9.74
N ARG A 29 -12.93 9.63 -8.60
CA ARG A 29 -13.10 10.61 -7.50
C ARG A 29 -14.56 10.74 -7.03
N ARG A 30 -15.25 9.61 -6.92
CA ARG A 30 -16.64 9.50 -6.46
C ARG A 30 -16.70 8.89 -5.05
N GLY A 31 -17.80 9.13 -4.35
CA GLY A 31 -18.06 8.51 -3.05
C GLY A 31 -17.29 9.18 -1.89
N ASN A 32 -16.88 8.40 -0.92
CA ASN A 32 -16.25 8.90 0.30
C ASN A 32 -14.81 9.38 0.03
N PRO A 33 -14.32 10.37 0.81
CA PRO A 33 -12.93 10.80 0.75
C PRO A 33 -11.95 9.63 0.87
N PRO A 34 -10.85 9.62 0.11
CA PRO A 34 -9.86 8.55 0.17
C PRO A 34 -9.15 8.51 1.52
N CYS A 35 -8.82 7.31 1.96
CA CYS A 35 -7.98 7.03 3.12
C CYS A 35 -6.68 6.36 2.66
N PHE A 36 -5.57 6.61 3.34
CA PHE A 36 -4.30 5.94 3.11
C PHE A 36 -4.08 4.87 4.17
N PHE A 37 -3.95 3.62 3.75
CA PHE A 37 -3.73 2.44 4.58
C PHE A 37 -2.25 2.06 4.58
N ALA A 38 -1.50 2.61 5.53
CA ALA A 38 -0.07 2.38 5.68
C ALA A 38 0.21 0.96 6.23
N PHE A 39 1.07 0.21 5.55
CA PHE A 39 1.44 -1.16 5.95
C PHE A 39 2.95 -1.35 6.20
N ASP A 40 3.79 -0.36 5.87
CA ASP A 40 5.24 -0.38 6.14
C ASP A 40 5.80 1.02 6.43
N LEU A 41 6.90 1.07 7.18
CA LEU A 41 7.64 2.29 7.52
C LEU A 41 9.06 2.16 6.98
N LEU A 42 9.43 3.04 6.05
CA LEU A 42 10.69 2.98 5.34
C LEU A 42 11.75 3.86 6.00
N THR A 43 11.36 5.07 6.41
CA THR A 43 12.26 5.99 7.14
C THR A 43 11.50 6.71 8.25
N CYS A 44 12.21 7.07 9.32
CA CYS A 44 11.69 7.92 10.40
C CYS A 44 12.80 8.80 10.95
N ASP A 45 12.60 10.12 10.97
CA ASP A 45 13.53 11.13 11.50
C ASP A 45 14.99 10.92 11.05
N GLY A 46 15.18 10.77 9.74
CA GLY A 46 16.50 10.55 9.13
C GLY A 46 17.07 9.14 9.26
N LYS A 47 16.44 8.24 10.04
CA LYS A 47 16.82 6.82 10.10
C LYS A 47 16.18 6.06 8.94
N ASP A 48 17.00 5.37 8.14
CA ASP A 48 16.55 4.35 7.20
C ASP A 48 16.26 3.04 7.93
N LEU A 49 15.04 2.53 7.76
CA LEU A 49 14.55 1.32 8.41
C LEU A 49 14.42 0.15 7.42
N ARG A 50 14.68 0.35 6.13
CA ARG A 50 14.46 -0.68 5.10
C ARG A 50 15.25 -1.96 5.33
N THR A 51 16.40 -1.90 6.00
CA THR A 51 17.20 -3.08 6.33
C THR A 51 16.72 -3.82 7.59
N GLU A 52 15.87 -3.19 8.41
CA GLU A 52 15.32 -3.76 9.64
C GLU A 52 14.27 -4.84 9.33
N ARG A 53 13.91 -5.67 10.31
CA ARG A 53 12.87 -6.70 10.12
C ARG A 53 11.49 -6.06 9.93
N LEU A 54 10.65 -6.63 9.06
CA LEU A 54 9.28 -6.16 8.83
C LEU A 54 8.48 -5.97 10.12
N MET A 55 8.64 -6.87 11.09
CA MET A 55 7.92 -6.76 12.37
C MET A 55 8.33 -5.52 13.18
N ASP A 56 9.60 -5.14 13.16
CA ASP A 56 10.10 -3.96 13.87
C ASP A 56 9.57 -2.68 13.20
N ARG A 57 9.62 -2.63 11.86
CA ARG A 57 9.07 -1.51 11.07
C ARG A 57 7.57 -1.33 11.32
N LYS A 58 6.82 -2.45 11.35
CA LYS A 58 5.37 -2.45 11.64
C LYS A 58 5.03 -2.02 13.06
N GLN A 59 5.81 -2.44 14.05
CA GLN A 59 5.61 -2.03 15.44
C GLN A 59 5.81 -0.54 15.58
N GLU A 60 6.88 0.00 15.00
CA GLU A 60 7.17 1.43 15.05
C GLU A 60 6.12 2.26 14.30
N LEU A 61 5.70 1.82 13.11
CA LEU A 61 4.59 2.44 12.37
C LEU A 61 3.32 2.50 13.23
N ARG A 62 2.94 1.39 13.87
CA ARG A 62 1.75 1.33 14.72
C ARG A 62 1.84 2.32 15.88
N ARG A 63 3.01 2.41 16.52
CA ARG A 63 3.26 3.34 17.63
C ARG A 63 3.12 4.80 17.19
N LEU A 64 3.67 5.14 16.03
CA LEU A 64 3.61 6.50 15.47
C LEU A 64 2.17 6.87 15.10
N LEU A 65 1.44 5.96 14.45
CA LEU A 65 0.06 6.20 14.02
C LEU A 65 -0.98 6.15 15.15
N ALA A 66 -0.68 5.49 16.27
CA ALA A 66 -1.57 5.47 17.45
C ALA A 66 -1.82 6.87 18.06
N ARG A 67 -0.97 7.84 17.71
CA ARG A 67 -1.09 9.25 18.14
C ARG A 67 -2.04 10.06 17.25
N SER A 68 -2.43 9.51 16.10
CA SER A 68 -3.34 10.18 15.16
C SER A 68 -4.78 10.11 15.66
N PRO A 69 -5.58 11.18 15.46
CA PRO A 69 -7.01 11.14 15.74
C PRO A 69 -7.71 10.00 14.98
N ALA A 70 -8.76 9.43 15.54
CA ALA A 70 -9.57 8.40 14.88
C ALA A 70 -10.17 8.89 13.54
N THR A 71 -10.36 10.20 13.37
CA THR A 71 -10.83 10.86 12.15
C THR A 71 -9.75 11.03 11.08
N SER A 72 -8.48 10.74 11.39
CA SER A 72 -7.37 10.86 10.43
C SER A 72 -7.60 9.96 9.20
N PRO A 73 -7.37 10.45 7.97
CA PRO A 73 -7.44 9.62 6.76
C PRO A 73 -6.26 8.65 6.65
N LEU A 74 -5.22 8.81 7.48
CA LEU A 74 -4.08 7.89 7.57
C LEU A 74 -4.37 6.77 8.58
N LYS A 75 -4.42 5.54 8.09
CA LYS A 75 -4.78 4.33 8.84
C LYS A 75 -3.61 3.34 8.84
N TYR A 76 -3.45 2.62 9.95
CA TYR A 76 -2.55 1.46 10.03
C TYR A 76 -3.24 0.21 9.48
N THR A 77 -2.54 -0.56 8.65
CA THR A 77 -3.03 -1.83 8.12
C THR A 77 -2.68 -2.98 9.05
N GLU A 78 -3.71 -3.55 9.67
CA GLU A 78 -3.59 -4.74 10.53
C GLU A 78 -3.12 -5.97 9.74
N TYR A 79 -2.54 -6.94 10.46
CA TYR A 79 -2.10 -8.21 9.88
C TYR A 79 -2.54 -9.38 10.75
N ILE A 80 -2.56 -10.56 10.14
CA ILE A 80 -2.84 -11.82 10.83
C ILE A 80 -1.60 -12.69 10.76
N ASP A 81 -1.24 -13.28 11.90
CA ASP A 81 -0.15 -14.22 12.03
C ASP A 81 -0.67 -15.67 11.99
N GLY A 82 -0.03 -16.55 11.22
CA GLY A 82 -0.31 -18.00 11.19
C GLY A 82 -1.61 -18.46 10.51
N CYS A 83 -2.60 -17.59 10.27
CA CYS A 83 -3.93 -17.97 9.74
C CYS A 83 -4.20 -17.51 8.30
N GLY A 84 -3.18 -17.55 7.43
CA GLY A 84 -3.27 -17.02 6.06
C GLY A 84 -4.37 -17.63 5.19
N MET A 85 -4.61 -18.95 5.28
CA MET A 85 -5.66 -19.62 4.51
C MET A 85 -7.08 -19.17 4.92
N ALA A 86 -7.34 -19.10 6.23
CA ALA A 86 -8.62 -18.63 6.75
C ALA A 86 -8.86 -17.15 6.39
N LEU A 87 -7.81 -16.31 6.47
CA LEU A 87 -7.88 -14.93 6.02
C LEU A 87 -8.21 -14.85 4.52
N PHE A 88 -7.53 -15.64 3.68
CA PHE A 88 -7.78 -15.64 2.24
C PHE A 88 -9.21 -16.08 1.90
N GLN A 89 -9.71 -17.16 2.55
CA GLN A 89 -11.08 -17.59 2.39
C GLN A 89 -12.06 -16.44 2.72
N ARG A 90 -11.82 -15.74 3.84
CA ARG A 90 -12.68 -14.64 4.25
C ARG A 90 -12.64 -13.46 3.28
N VAL A 91 -11.46 -13.15 2.74
CA VAL A 91 -11.27 -12.14 1.68
C VAL A 91 -12.09 -12.49 0.44
N CYS A 92 -12.10 -13.77 0.03
CA CYS A 92 -12.92 -14.23 -1.10
C CYS A 92 -14.42 -14.08 -0.82
N GLU A 93 -14.90 -14.51 0.35
CA GLU A 93 -16.31 -14.38 0.76
C GLU A 93 -16.79 -12.92 0.82
N LEU A 94 -15.88 -12.00 1.13
CA LEU A 94 -16.16 -10.57 1.19
C LEU A 94 -16.05 -9.86 -0.16
N ASP A 95 -15.70 -10.59 -1.23
CA ASP A 95 -15.44 -10.07 -2.57
C ASP A 95 -14.33 -8.99 -2.55
N LEU A 96 -13.21 -9.31 -1.90
CA LEU A 96 -12.01 -8.49 -1.86
C LEU A 96 -10.94 -9.06 -2.82
N GLU A 97 -9.96 -8.22 -3.18
CA GLU A 97 -8.97 -8.53 -4.24
C GLU A 97 -8.08 -9.73 -3.93
N GLY A 98 -7.69 -9.90 -2.67
CA GLY A 98 -6.71 -10.91 -2.28
C GLY A 98 -5.99 -10.54 -0.99
N ILE A 99 -4.88 -11.23 -0.75
CA ILE A 99 -3.98 -10.97 0.38
C ILE A 99 -2.54 -10.80 -0.11
N VAL A 100 -1.71 -10.19 0.73
CA VAL A 100 -0.25 -10.15 0.54
C VAL A 100 0.40 -10.84 1.73
N ALA A 101 1.07 -11.97 1.48
CA ALA A 101 1.91 -12.63 2.47
C ALA A 101 3.31 -12.01 2.43
N LYS A 102 3.87 -11.68 3.59
CA LYS A 102 5.19 -11.06 3.72
C LYS A 102 6.00 -11.81 4.77
N GLN A 103 7.29 -12.03 4.51
CA GLN A 103 8.18 -12.67 5.49
C GLN A 103 8.50 -11.71 6.65
N LYS A 104 8.22 -12.15 7.89
CA LYS A 104 8.33 -11.31 9.11
C LYS A 104 9.73 -10.72 9.37
N SER A 105 10.77 -11.49 9.06
CA SER A 105 12.16 -11.11 9.31
C SER A 105 12.82 -10.43 8.12
N ALA A 106 12.13 -10.28 6.99
CA ALA A 106 12.75 -9.78 5.77
C ALA A 106 12.93 -8.25 5.78
N PRO A 107 14.01 -7.75 5.17
CA PRO A 107 14.14 -6.34 4.84
C PRO A 107 13.07 -5.91 3.83
N TYR A 108 12.93 -4.61 3.65
CA TYR A 108 12.17 -4.03 2.55
C TYR A 108 13.03 -4.04 1.29
N VAL A 109 12.50 -4.65 0.23
CA VAL A 109 13.13 -4.72 -1.10
C VAL A 109 12.11 -4.21 -2.11
N ALA A 110 12.47 -3.16 -2.86
CA ALA A 110 11.55 -2.50 -3.79
C ALA A 110 11.38 -3.32 -5.07
N GLU A 111 12.45 -4.01 -5.48
CA GLU A 111 12.51 -4.86 -6.66
C GLU A 111 11.62 -6.09 -6.46
N ARG A 112 10.58 -6.20 -7.29
CA ARG A 112 9.54 -7.23 -7.15
C ARG A 112 10.11 -8.64 -7.19
N GLU A 113 11.08 -8.88 -8.06
CA GLU A 113 11.71 -10.18 -8.30
C GLU A 113 12.53 -10.66 -7.11
N GLN A 114 13.00 -9.74 -6.28
CA GLN A 114 13.80 -10.01 -5.08
C GLN A 114 12.98 -9.87 -3.79
N SER A 115 11.76 -9.34 -3.89
CA SER A 115 10.86 -9.18 -2.76
C SER A 115 10.40 -10.53 -2.22
N THR A 116 10.23 -10.59 -0.89
CA THR A 116 9.66 -11.76 -0.19
C THR A 116 8.15 -11.59 0.01
N TRP A 117 7.50 -10.87 -0.90
CA TRP A 117 6.09 -10.53 -0.85
C TRP A 117 5.33 -11.36 -1.89
N PHE A 118 4.34 -12.10 -1.42
CA PHE A 118 3.55 -12.98 -2.27
C PHE A 118 2.11 -12.47 -2.32
N LYS A 119 1.70 -11.98 -3.50
CA LYS A 119 0.32 -11.57 -3.76
C LYS A 119 -0.51 -12.80 -4.12
N ILE A 120 -1.57 -13.05 -3.36
CA ILE A 120 -2.47 -14.19 -3.55
C ILE A 120 -3.84 -13.60 -3.88
N LEU A 121 -4.25 -13.75 -5.14
CA LEU A 121 -5.42 -13.08 -5.70
C LEU A 121 -6.69 -13.92 -5.61
N ASN A 122 -7.78 -13.29 -5.20
CA ASN A 122 -9.12 -13.84 -5.35
C ASN A 122 -9.53 -13.79 -6.83
N ARG A 123 -9.58 -14.96 -7.47
CA ARG A 123 -9.95 -15.07 -8.89
C ARG A 123 -11.41 -14.66 -9.16
N GLY A 124 -12.28 -14.71 -8.15
CA GLY A 124 -13.69 -14.31 -8.25
C GLY A 124 -13.95 -12.82 -7.98
N TYR A 125 -12.92 -12.01 -7.75
CA TYR A 125 -13.10 -10.62 -7.36
C TYR A 125 -13.85 -9.79 -8.42
N SER A 126 -15.01 -9.23 -8.06
CA SER A 126 -15.93 -8.59 -9.01
C SER A 126 -15.41 -7.29 -9.63
N GLN A 127 -14.48 -6.60 -8.96
CA GLN A 127 -13.96 -5.31 -9.43
C GLN A 127 -12.69 -5.45 -10.26
N LYS A 128 -12.25 -6.68 -10.60
CA LYS A 128 -11.02 -6.92 -11.38
C LYS A 128 -11.19 -6.60 -12.87
N ASP A 129 -12.39 -6.80 -13.41
CA ASP A 129 -12.63 -6.72 -14.86
C ASP A 129 -12.59 -5.26 -15.33
N GLY A 130 -11.87 -5.02 -16.43
CA GLY A 130 -11.66 -3.69 -17.01
C GLY A 130 -10.64 -2.80 -16.27
N ARG A 131 -9.95 -3.30 -15.24
CA ARG A 131 -8.85 -2.54 -14.60
C ARG A 131 -7.68 -2.30 -15.53
N GLU A 132 -7.30 -3.31 -16.32
CA GLU A 132 -6.16 -3.24 -17.24
C GLU A 132 -6.34 -2.12 -18.27
N GLU A 133 -7.53 -2.02 -18.85
CA GLU A 133 -7.89 -0.94 -19.78
C GLU A 133 -7.84 0.46 -19.14
N LEU A 134 -8.19 0.59 -17.86
CA LEU A 134 -8.13 1.87 -17.15
C LEU A 134 -6.68 2.32 -16.93
N PHE A 135 -5.80 1.41 -16.51
CA PHE A 135 -4.38 1.71 -16.36
C PHE A 135 -3.66 1.92 -17.70
N GLU A 136 -4.11 1.30 -18.79
CA GLU A 136 -3.61 1.57 -20.14
C GLU A 136 -4.08 2.92 -20.68
N ARG A 137 -5.36 3.27 -20.50
CA ARG A 137 -5.88 4.58 -20.89
C ARG A 137 -5.17 5.72 -20.18
N GLU A 138 -4.89 5.59 -18.88
CA GLU A 138 -4.14 6.60 -18.13
C GLU A 138 -2.68 6.72 -18.61
N ARG A 139 -2.02 5.61 -18.96
CA ARG A 139 -0.67 5.64 -19.57
C ARG A 139 -0.63 6.38 -20.91
N HIS A 140 -1.73 6.38 -21.66
CA HIS A 140 -1.85 7.12 -22.93
C HIS A 140 -2.33 8.56 -22.75
N SER A 141 -2.80 8.94 -21.56
CA SER A 141 -3.22 10.30 -21.23
C SER A 141 -2.22 10.95 -20.27
N GLU A 142 -0.98 11.14 -20.71
CA GLU A 142 0.00 11.94 -19.98
C GLU A 142 0.68 12.96 -20.90
N PRO A 143 0.98 14.17 -20.38
CA PRO A 143 1.57 14.34 -19.05
C PRO A 143 0.70 15.15 -18.09
N VAL A 144 0.41 14.59 -16.93
CA VAL A 144 0.09 15.40 -15.76
C VAL A 144 1.42 15.92 -15.21
N ALA A 145 1.59 17.24 -15.13
CA ALA A 145 2.81 17.84 -14.60
C ALA A 145 3.07 17.35 -13.16
N GLY A 146 4.20 16.67 -12.95
CA GLY A 146 4.65 16.22 -11.62
C GLY A 146 5.03 14.75 -11.47
N TRP A 147 4.81 13.89 -12.49
CA TRP A 147 5.17 12.47 -12.43
C TRP A 147 6.60 12.12 -12.91
N HIS A 148 7.38 13.11 -13.39
CA HIS A 148 8.79 12.93 -13.79
C HIS A 148 9.80 13.31 -12.69
N SER A 149 9.71 12.74 -11.49
CA SER A 149 10.81 12.90 -10.50
C SER A 149 11.39 11.60 -9.93
N CYS A 150 11.06 10.43 -10.48
CA CYS A 150 11.68 9.17 -10.04
C CYS A 150 12.42 8.36 -11.12
N VAL A 151 12.67 8.89 -12.32
CA VAL A 151 13.55 8.23 -13.30
C VAL A 151 14.47 9.26 -13.98
N LEU A 152 15.30 9.95 -13.20
CA LEU A 152 16.53 10.60 -13.68
C LEU A 152 17.54 10.67 -12.53
N ALA A 153 18.14 9.54 -12.19
CA ALA A 153 19.39 9.48 -11.43
C ALA A 153 20.13 8.16 -11.75
N CYS A 154 20.35 7.86 -13.03
CA CYS A 154 21.26 6.80 -13.48
C CYS A 154 21.88 7.06 -14.87
N VAL A 155 21.80 8.27 -15.43
CA VAL A 155 22.43 8.59 -16.73
C VAL A 155 23.10 9.96 -16.62
N GLU A 156 24.23 10.05 -15.91
CA GLU A 156 25.26 11.10 -16.08
C GLU A 156 26.52 10.80 -15.24
N LEU A 157 27.01 9.54 -15.29
CA LEU A 157 28.38 9.19 -14.85
C LEU A 157 29.09 8.26 -15.85
N GLU A 158 28.81 8.45 -17.14
CA GLU A 158 29.72 8.03 -18.21
C GLU A 158 29.87 9.21 -19.18
N GLY A 159 30.95 9.97 -18.99
CA GLY A 159 31.29 11.18 -19.73
C GLY A 159 32.30 12.05 -18.99
#